data_AF-A0A1Y0EH21-F1
#
_entry.id   AF-A0A1Y0EH21-F1
#
_cell.length_a   1.000
_cell.length_b   1.000
_cell.length_c   1.000
_cell.angle_alpha   90.00
_cell.angle_beta   90.00
_cell.angle_gamma   90.00
#
_symmetry.space_group_name_H-M   'P 1'
#
loop_
_entity.id
_entity.type
_entity.pdbx_description
1 polymer ?
#
loop_
_entity_poly.entity_id
_entity_poly.type
_entity_poly.pdbx_seq_one_letter_code
_entity_poly.pdbx_strand_id
1 'polypeptide(L)'
;MTGAAIAIIAAIFLWWFSTGVILLAVRRADQSGRHLQTVVAGLPLLVVGLWAVGVSLMRADVAGVYLGFLGALAIWGWIELAFLAGVVAGPMRDDCPPGLSGKPRFFRAFATVAHHELLLTLGLLGLVLVSGGAENQMALATYLILYLARIFAKLNLFFGVPRINLEFVPRRLSHLKSYFRRGPVTFAFPLAITALTALLAICTERLWFAGSDVTIVGYGLLTTLAALALLEHWLMVIPLPDAKLWRWMLPQQHPLPKTMPKEER
;
A
#
# COMPACT_ATOMS: atom_id res chain seq x y z
N MET A 1 -25.23 14.69 -3.54
CA MET A 1 -24.04 15.19 -2.81
C MET A 1 -23.75 14.44 -1.51
N THR A 2 -24.76 14.03 -0.73
CA THR A 2 -24.59 13.24 0.51
C THR A 2 -23.89 11.89 0.29
N GLY A 3 -24.26 11.15 -0.77
CA GLY A 3 -23.64 9.86 -1.11
C GLY A 3 -22.13 9.94 -1.39
N ALA A 4 -21.69 10.99 -2.09
CA ALA A 4 -20.26 11.24 -2.33
C ALA A 4 -19.49 11.52 -1.04
N ALA A 5 -20.06 12.34 -0.15
CA ALA A 5 -19.42 12.66 1.13
C ALA A 5 -19.21 11.41 1.99
N ILE A 6 -20.22 10.54 2.08
CA ILE A 6 -20.13 9.27 2.81
C ILE A 6 -19.04 8.38 2.19
N ALA A 7 -19.03 8.25 0.87
CA ALA A 7 -18.02 7.48 0.15
C ALA A 7 -16.60 7.99 0.43
N ILE A 8 -16.38 9.31 0.34
CA ILE A 8 -15.07 9.93 0.61
C ILE A 8 -14.62 9.67 2.04
N ILE A 9 -15.50 9.91 3.03
CA ILE A 9 -15.18 9.68 4.44
C ILE A 9 -14.88 8.20 4.68
N ALA A 10 -15.66 7.30 4.10
CA ALA A 10 -15.45 5.86 4.20
C ALA A 10 -14.09 5.45 3.61
N ALA A 11 -13.72 5.93 2.41
CA ALA A 11 -12.44 5.64 1.80
C ALA A 11 -11.26 6.16 2.63
N ILE A 12 -11.34 7.39 3.15
CA ILE A 12 -10.32 7.93 4.07
C ILE A 12 -10.23 7.02 5.30
N PHE A 13 -11.34 6.77 5.98
CA PHE A 13 -11.35 5.94 7.18
C PHE A 13 -10.75 4.55 6.91
N LEU A 14 -11.19 3.87 5.85
CA LEU A 14 -10.72 2.52 5.49
C LEU A 14 -9.24 2.51 5.14
N TRP A 15 -8.73 3.51 4.44
CA TRP A 15 -7.30 3.65 4.16
C TRP A 15 -6.46 3.71 5.45
N TRP A 16 -6.81 4.63 6.35
CA TRP A 16 -6.10 4.82 7.62
C TRP A 16 -6.25 3.62 8.55
N PHE A 17 -7.48 3.10 8.67
CA PHE A 17 -7.79 1.97 9.53
C PHE A 17 -7.10 0.69 9.06
N SER A 18 -7.19 0.34 7.77
CA SER A 18 -6.56 -0.87 7.23
C SER A 18 -5.04 -0.85 7.38
N THR A 19 -4.39 0.27 7.02
CA THR A 19 -2.95 0.47 7.22
C THR A 19 -2.57 0.26 8.69
N GLY A 20 -3.36 0.86 9.59
CA GLY A 20 -3.14 0.74 11.02
C GLY A 20 -3.27 -0.68 11.57
N VAL A 21 -4.32 -1.40 11.17
CA VAL A 21 -4.57 -2.79 11.59
C VAL A 21 -3.45 -3.71 11.10
N ILE A 22 -3.01 -3.55 9.85
CA ILE A 22 -1.91 -4.34 9.29
C ILE A 22 -0.62 -4.10 10.07
N LEU A 23 -0.25 -2.83 10.32
CA LEU A 23 0.95 -2.50 11.09
C LEU A 23 0.89 -3.05 12.52
N LEU A 24 -0.27 -2.97 13.17
CA LEU A 24 -0.46 -3.53 14.51
C LEU A 24 -0.31 -5.07 14.51
N ALA A 25 -0.89 -5.75 13.53
CA ALA A 25 -0.77 -7.20 13.39
C ALA A 25 0.70 -7.63 13.17
N VAL A 26 1.41 -6.93 12.28
CA VAL A 26 2.84 -7.18 12.01
C VAL A 26 3.69 -6.88 13.24
N ARG A 27 3.39 -5.83 14.00
CA ARG A 27 4.10 -5.51 15.25
C ARG A 27 3.92 -6.61 16.30
N ARG A 28 2.71 -7.14 16.46
CA ARG A 28 2.45 -8.30 17.35
C ARG A 28 3.20 -9.54 16.87
N ALA A 29 3.30 -9.74 15.56
CA ALA A 29 4.09 -10.82 14.99
C ALA A 29 5.59 -10.65 15.28
N ASP A 30 6.15 -9.44 15.12
CA ASP A 30 7.54 -9.11 15.45
C ASP A 30 7.87 -9.34 16.94
N GLN A 31 6.92 -9.10 17.85
CA GLN A 31 7.11 -9.30 19.29
C GLN A 31 7.01 -10.77 19.71
N SER A 32 6.15 -11.55 19.05
CA SER A 32 5.88 -12.94 19.41
C SER A 32 6.65 -13.97 18.58
N GLY A 33 7.27 -13.55 17.47
CA GLY A 33 7.88 -14.44 16.47
C GLY A 33 6.87 -15.21 15.60
N ARG A 34 5.56 -15.00 15.79
CA ARG A 34 4.46 -15.80 15.20
C ARG A 34 4.01 -15.25 13.83
N HIS A 35 4.96 -14.95 12.94
CA HIS A 35 4.69 -14.33 11.64
C HIS A 35 3.75 -15.16 10.75
N LEU A 36 4.07 -16.44 10.55
CA LEU A 36 3.25 -17.31 9.71
C LEU A 36 1.83 -17.44 10.28
N GLN A 37 1.70 -17.60 11.60
CA GLN A 37 0.40 -17.73 12.26
C GLN A 37 -0.42 -16.46 12.15
N THR A 38 0.22 -15.28 12.15
CA THR A 38 -0.48 -14.00 11.93
C THR A 38 -1.05 -13.91 10.51
N VAL A 39 -0.29 -14.37 9.50
CA VAL A 39 -0.74 -14.41 8.10
C VAL A 39 -1.87 -15.43 7.92
N VAL A 40 -1.74 -16.61 8.51
CA VAL A 40 -2.77 -17.67 8.50
C VAL A 40 -4.04 -17.20 9.22
N ALA A 41 -3.91 -16.53 10.36
CA ALA A 41 -5.05 -15.94 11.07
C ALA A 41 -5.74 -14.83 10.26
N GLY A 42 -5.04 -14.22 9.31
CA GLY A 42 -5.59 -13.27 8.35
C GLY A 42 -6.35 -13.91 7.18
N LEU A 43 -6.22 -15.23 6.93
CA LEU A 43 -6.87 -15.89 5.78
C LEU A 43 -8.39 -15.66 5.68
N PRO A 44 -9.17 -15.62 6.79
CA PRO A 44 -10.59 -15.28 6.70
C PRO A 44 -10.85 -13.94 6.01
N LEU A 45 -9.97 -12.94 6.14
CA LEU A 45 -10.07 -11.66 5.44
C LEU A 45 -9.98 -11.84 3.92
N LEU A 46 -9.04 -12.67 3.45
CA LEU A 46 -8.90 -12.98 2.04
C LEU A 46 -10.16 -13.71 1.51
N VAL A 47 -10.65 -14.71 2.24
CA VAL A 47 -11.84 -15.49 1.85
C VAL A 47 -13.07 -14.60 1.75
N VAL A 48 -13.31 -13.75 2.77
CA VAL A 48 -14.40 -12.76 2.76
C VAL A 48 -14.22 -11.76 1.63
N GLY A 49 -12.98 -11.34 1.35
CA GLY A 49 -12.66 -10.45 0.24
C GLY A 49 -13.02 -11.04 -1.12
N LEU A 50 -12.62 -12.29 -1.38
CA LEU A 50 -12.96 -13.02 -2.61
C LEU A 50 -14.47 -13.22 -2.75
N TRP A 51 -15.16 -13.58 -1.67
CA TRP A 51 -16.62 -13.69 -1.65
C TRP A 51 -17.29 -12.34 -1.96
N ALA A 52 -16.85 -11.26 -1.33
CA ALA A 52 -17.39 -9.92 -1.56
C ALA A 52 -17.19 -9.45 -3.00
N VAL A 53 -16.02 -9.73 -3.59
CA VAL A 53 -15.80 -9.50 -5.03
C VAL A 53 -16.78 -10.32 -5.86
N GLY A 54 -16.90 -11.64 -5.62
CA GLY A 54 -17.82 -12.50 -6.37
C GLY A 54 -19.28 -12.01 -6.34
N VAL A 55 -19.76 -11.57 -5.17
CA VAL A 55 -21.10 -10.98 -5.03
C VAL A 55 -21.19 -9.62 -5.73
N SER A 56 -20.16 -8.79 -5.65
CA SER A 56 -20.14 -7.45 -6.27
C SER A 56 -20.29 -7.50 -7.79
N LEU A 57 -19.72 -8.52 -8.45
CA LEU A 57 -19.77 -8.68 -9.91
C LEU A 57 -21.20 -8.88 -10.43
N MET A 58 -22.07 -9.45 -9.60
CA MET A 58 -23.49 -9.72 -9.94
C MET A 58 -24.40 -8.53 -9.58
N ARG A 59 -23.85 -7.40 -9.15
CA ARG A 59 -24.60 -6.27 -8.61
C ARG A 59 -24.15 -4.94 -9.22
N ALA A 60 -25.04 -4.31 -9.96
CA ALA A 60 -24.86 -2.97 -10.54
C ALA A 60 -25.43 -1.83 -9.67
N ASP A 61 -25.60 -2.07 -8.37
CA ASP A 61 -26.15 -1.11 -7.41
C ASP A 61 -25.08 -0.58 -6.43
N VAL A 62 -25.47 0.37 -5.59
CA VAL A 62 -24.56 1.00 -4.61
C VAL A 62 -23.95 -0.02 -3.66
N ALA A 63 -24.70 -1.05 -3.25
CA ALA A 63 -24.19 -2.13 -2.43
C ALA A 63 -23.11 -2.93 -3.16
N GLY A 64 -23.31 -3.23 -4.45
CA GLY A 64 -22.29 -3.84 -5.30
C GLY A 64 -21.00 -3.03 -5.34
N VAL A 65 -21.08 -1.70 -5.44
CA VAL A 65 -19.90 -0.82 -5.43
C VAL A 65 -19.12 -0.95 -4.11
N TYR A 66 -19.79 -0.85 -2.96
CA TYR A 66 -19.13 -0.99 -1.67
C TYR A 66 -18.54 -2.39 -1.47
N LEU A 67 -19.25 -3.45 -1.86
CA LEU A 67 -18.74 -4.82 -1.79
C LEU A 67 -17.49 -5.02 -2.65
N GLY A 68 -17.48 -4.47 -3.87
CA GLY A 68 -16.32 -4.54 -4.76
C GLY A 68 -15.11 -3.79 -4.19
N PHE A 69 -15.33 -2.59 -3.67
CA PHE A 69 -14.28 -1.78 -3.04
C PHE A 69 -13.70 -2.47 -1.79
N LEU A 70 -14.56 -2.89 -0.86
CA LEU A 70 -14.15 -3.58 0.37
C LEU A 70 -13.50 -4.94 0.08
N GLY A 71 -14.03 -5.68 -0.90
CA GLY A 71 -13.46 -6.95 -1.34
C GLY A 71 -12.05 -6.80 -1.89
N ALA A 72 -11.83 -5.81 -2.77
CA ALA A 72 -10.50 -5.49 -3.28
C ALA A 72 -9.53 -5.07 -2.17
N LEU A 73 -9.97 -4.23 -1.22
CA LEU A 73 -9.15 -3.84 -0.06
C LEU A 73 -8.82 -5.03 0.86
N ALA A 74 -9.74 -5.97 1.04
CA ALA A 74 -9.52 -7.16 1.86
C ALA A 74 -8.49 -8.11 1.22
N ILE A 75 -8.60 -8.36 -0.09
CA ILE A 75 -7.62 -9.14 -0.85
C ILE A 75 -6.25 -8.47 -0.80
N TRP A 76 -6.20 -7.17 -1.12
CA TRP A 76 -4.97 -6.38 -1.06
C TRP A 76 -4.35 -6.37 0.33
N GLY A 77 -5.14 -6.08 1.36
CA GLY A 77 -4.70 -5.99 2.74
C GLY A 77 -4.12 -7.29 3.28
N TRP A 78 -4.67 -8.44 2.88
CA TRP A 78 -4.09 -9.73 3.24
C TRP A 78 -2.75 -9.98 2.55
N ILE A 79 -2.61 -9.63 1.26
CA ILE A 79 -1.33 -9.74 0.53
C ILE A 79 -0.26 -8.87 1.19
N GLU A 80 -0.60 -7.63 1.54
CA GLU A 80 0.30 -6.70 2.24
C GLU A 80 0.67 -7.19 3.64
N LEU A 81 -0.27 -7.76 4.39
CA LEU A 81 0.02 -8.40 5.68
C LEU A 81 1.04 -9.54 5.50
N ALA A 82 0.85 -10.39 4.48
CA ALA A 82 1.75 -11.51 4.19
C ALA A 82 3.16 -11.04 3.78
N PHE A 83 3.25 -9.94 3.05
CA PHE A 83 4.51 -9.29 2.68
C PHE A 83 5.20 -8.69 3.91
N LEU A 84 4.50 -7.84 4.67
CA LEU A 84 5.07 -7.13 5.84
C LEU A 84 5.46 -8.09 6.97
N ALA A 85 4.76 -9.22 7.13
CA ALA A 85 5.18 -10.30 8.02
C ALA A 85 6.44 -11.05 7.54
N GLY A 86 6.93 -10.75 6.33
CA GLY A 86 8.08 -11.39 5.69
C GLY A 86 7.83 -12.84 5.29
N VAL A 87 6.56 -13.25 5.10
CA VAL A 87 6.20 -14.59 4.65
C VAL A 87 6.28 -14.67 3.13
N VAL A 88 5.75 -13.65 2.43
CA VAL A 88 5.72 -13.56 0.96
C VAL A 88 6.59 -12.39 0.49
N ALA A 89 7.86 -12.36 0.88
CA ALA A 89 8.82 -11.35 0.43
C ALA A 89 9.47 -11.77 -0.90
N GLY A 90 10.76 -12.08 -0.90
CA GLY A 90 11.47 -12.64 -2.04
C GLY A 90 12.53 -13.66 -1.61
N PRO A 91 13.13 -14.37 -2.58
CA PRO A 91 14.21 -15.31 -2.32
C PRO A 91 15.45 -14.65 -1.71
N MET A 92 15.71 -13.38 -2.04
CA MET A 92 16.85 -12.65 -1.51
C MET A 92 16.50 -12.02 -0.16
N ARG A 93 17.25 -12.35 0.91
CA ARG A 93 17.02 -11.84 2.28
C ARG A 93 18.23 -11.15 2.91
N ASP A 94 19.34 -11.07 2.19
CA ASP A 94 20.56 -10.41 2.67
C ASP A 94 20.56 -8.94 2.27
N ASP A 95 21.40 -8.16 2.96
CA ASP A 95 21.67 -6.77 2.61
C ASP A 95 22.29 -6.65 1.20
N CYS A 96 22.12 -5.47 0.60
CA CYS A 96 22.74 -5.14 -0.67
C CYS A 96 24.28 -5.12 -0.52
N PRO A 97 25.03 -5.92 -1.30
CA PRO A 97 26.48 -5.91 -1.26
C PRO A 97 27.04 -4.52 -1.58
N PRO A 98 28.15 -4.12 -0.93
CA PRO A 98 28.79 -2.83 -1.21
C PRO A 98 29.28 -2.78 -2.66
N GLY A 99 29.15 -1.61 -3.29
CA GLY A 99 29.60 -1.37 -4.67
C GLY A 99 28.64 -1.85 -5.78
N LEU A 100 27.55 -2.54 -5.44
CA LEU A 100 26.56 -2.98 -6.44
C LEU A 100 25.77 -1.77 -6.99
N SER A 101 25.78 -1.58 -8.31
CA SER A 101 25.09 -0.45 -8.96
C SER A 101 24.36 -0.89 -10.23
N GLY A 102 23.55 0.01 -10.81
CA GLY A 102 22.87 -0.22 -12.08
C GLY A 102 21.92 -1.43 -12.10
N LYS A 103 21.95 -2.18 -13.21
CA LYS A 103 21.07 -3.35 -13.45
C LYS A 103 21.27 -4.48 -12.41
N PRO A 104 22.50 -4.89 -12.03
CA PRO A 104 22.70 -5.89 -10.99
C PRO A 104 22.03 -5.52 -9.66
N ARG A 105 22.13 -4.25 -9.24
CA ARG A 105 21.44 -3.76 -8.03
C ARG A 105 19.92 -3.82 -8.19
N PHE A 106 19.38 -3.47 -9.35
CA PHE A 106 17.95 -3.54 -9.63
C PHE A 106 17.40 -4.96 -9.55
N PHE A 107 18.00 -5.92 -10.25
CA PHE A 107 17.54 -7.32 -10.21
C PHE A 107 17.64 -7.92 -8.81
N ARG A 108 18.70 -7.59 -8.08
CA ARG A 108 18.84 -8.03 -6.68
C ARG A 108 17.78 -7.40 -5.77
N ALA A 109 17.50 -6.10 -5.94
CA ALA A 109 16.42 -5.43 -5.21
C ALA A 109 15.06 -6.04 -5.54
N PHE A 110 14.77 -6.29 -6.82
CA PHE A 110 13.55 -6.96 -7.25
C PHE A 110 13.43 -8.36 -6.63
N ALA A 111 14.52 -9.12 -6.58
CA ALA A 111 14.56 -10.43 -5.94
C ALA A 111 14.26 -10.43 -4.44
N THR A 112 14.33 -9.28 -3.74
CA THR A 112 13.91 -9.18 -2.33
C THR A 112 12.39 -9.08 -2.17
N VAL A 113 11.67 -8.70 -3.23
CA VAL A 113 10.22 -8.49 -3.24
C VAL A 113 9.49 -9.36 -4.27
N ALA A 114 10.21 -10.22 -5.00
CA ALA A 114 9.67 -10.90 -6.19
C ALA A 114 8.41 -11.76 -5.92
N HIS A 115 8.33 -12.48 -4.80
CA HIS A 115 7.12 -13.27 -4.50
C HIS A 115 5.94 -12.36 -4.17
N HIS A 116 6.18 -11.22 -3.52
CA HIS A 116 5.16 -10.21 -3.28
C HIS A 116 4.62 -9.63 -4.58
N GLU A 117 5.51 -9.24 -5.51
CA GLU A 117 5.08 -8.73 -6.82
C GLU A 117 4.28 -9.77 -7.58
N LEU A 118 4.76 -11.02 -7.60
CA LEU A 118 4.06 -12.11 -8.26
C LEU A 118 2.65 -12.30 -7.67
N LEU A 119 2.50 -12.28 -6.34
CA LEU A 119 1.21 -12.42 -5.69
C LEU A 119 0.27 -11.25 -5.98
N LEU A 120 0.77 -10.00 -6.02
CA LEU A 120 0.01 -8.84 -6.42
C LEU A 120 -0.43 -8.91 -7.89
N THR A 121 0.47 -9.31 -8.79
CA THR A 121 0.16 -9.46 -10.22
C THR A 121 -0.85 -10.58 -10.45
N LEU A 122 -0.74 -11.71 -9.73
CA LEU A 122 -1.73 -12.79 -9.79
C LEU A 122 -3.10 -12.35 -9.26
N GLY A 123 -3.14 -11.55 -8.20
CA GLY A 123 -4.37 -10.94 -7.70
C GLY A 123 -5.03 -10.03 -8.74
N LEU A 124 -4.24 -9.17 -9.39
CA LEU A 124 -4.72 -8.31 -10.48
C LEU A 124 -5.23 -9.14 -11.67
N LEU A 125 -4.46 -10.14 -12.12
CA LEU A 125 -4.86 -11.01 -13.22
C LEU A 125 -6.15 -11.77 -12.91
N GLY A 126 -6.27 -12.28 -11.68
CA GLY A 126 -7.48 -12.92 -11.20
C GLY A 126 -8.69 -12.00 -11.31
N LEU A 127 -8.56 -10.75 -10.84
CA LEU A 127 -9.62 -9.73 -10.97
C LEU A 127 -9.95 -9.40 -12.42
N VAL A 128 -8.96 -9.24 -13.29
CA VAL A 128 -9.19 -9.02 -14.73
C VAL A 128 -10.00 -10.15 -15.35
N LEU A 129 -9.66 -11.41 -15.03
CA LEU A 129 -10.34 -12.59 -15.56
C LEU A 129 -11.78 -12.70 -15.07
N VAL A 130 -12.04 -12.51 -13.77
CA VAL A 130 -13.39 -12.65 -13.21
C VAL A 130 -14.28 -11.42 -13.47
N SER A 131 -13.69 -10.24 -13.65
CA SER A 131 -14.44 -9.02 -13.98
C SER A 131 -14.77 -8.90 -15.46
N GLY A 132 -14.27 -9.78 -16.33
CA GLY A 132 -14.60 -9.78 -17.75
C GLY A 132 -16.11 -9.92 -17.99
N GLY A 133 -16.72 -8.89 -18.59
CA GLY A 133 -18.15 -8.88 -18.90
C GLY A 133 -19.08 -8.49 -17.74
N ALA A 134 -18.56 -8.23 -16.54
CA ALA A 134 -19.36 -7.74 -15.42
C ALA A 134 -19.68 -6.24 -15.58
N GLU A 135 -20.89 -5.82 -15.23
CA GLU A 135 -21.26 -4.38 -15.23
C GLU A 135 -20.50 -3.61 -14.15
N ASN A 136 -20.27 -4.24 -12.99
CA ASN A 136 -19.57 -3.65 -11.87
C ASN A 136 -18.07 -3.97 -11.92
N GLN A 137 -17.27 -2.95 -12.25
CA GLN A 137 -15.81 -3.00 -12.33
C GLN A 137 -15.09 -2.47 -11.08
N MET A 138 -15.83 -2.25 -9.99
CA MET A 138 -15.30 -1.50 -8.84
C MET A 138 -14.11 -2.20 -8.17
N ALA A 139 -14.17 -3.53 -8.01
CA ALA A 139 -13.08 -4.30 -7.42
C ALA A 139 -11.78 -4.20 -8.25
N LEU A 140 -11.90 -4.36 -9.57
CA LEU A 140 -10.78 -4.26 -10.50
C LEU A 140 -10.18 -2.85 -10.49
N ALA A 141 -11.01 -1.81 -10.59
CA ALA A 141 -10.56 -0.43 -10.57
C ALA A 141 -9.82 -0.09 -9.26
N THR A 142 -10.41 -0.47 -8.12
CA THR A 142 -9.81 -0.27 -6.79
C THR A 142 -8.44 -0.94 -6.69
N TYR A 143 -8.36 -2.21 -7.08
CA TYR A 143 -7.11 -2.97 -7.01
C TYR A 143 -6.05 -2.41 -7.97
N LEU A 144 -6.44 -1.97 -9.16
CA LEU A 144 -5.52 -1.39 -10.14
C LEU A 144 -4.89 -0.09 -9.63
N ILE A 145 -5.67 0.80 -8.99
CA ILE A 145 -5.15 2.03 -8.38
C ILE A 145 -4.09 1.69 -7.33
N LEU A 146 -4.39 0.75 -6.44
CA LEU A 146 -3.45 0.30 -5.40
C LEU A 146 -2.19 -0.32 -6.01
N TYR A 147 -2.36 -1.16 -7.04
CA TYR A 147 -1.27 -1.81 -7.75
C TYR A 147 -0.30 -0.79 -8.37
N LEU A 148 -0.83 0.18 -9.12
CA LEU A 148 -0.03 1.23 -9.74
C LEU A 148 0.68 2.10 -8.69
N ALA A 149 -0.05 2.54 -7.67
CA ALA A 149 0.52 3.31 -6.56
C ALA A 149 1.66 2.55 -5.88
N ARG A 150 1.51 1.23 -5.68
CA ARG A 150 2.54 0.40 -5.05
C ARG A 150 3.79 0.26 -5.92
N ILE A 151 3.63 0.04 -7.23
CA ILE A 151 4.76 -0.03 -8.16
C ILE A 151 5.52 1.31 -8.17
N PHE A 152 4.81 2.43 -8.28
CA PHE A 152 5.43 3.74 -8.25
C PHE A 152 6.16 4.02 -6.94
N ALA A 153 5.58 3.66 -5.79
CA ALA A 153 6.24 3.81 -4.50
C ALA A 153 7.55 3.01 -4.43
N LYS A 154 7.55 1.74 -4.87
CA LYS A 154 8.76 0.89 -4.87
C LYS A 154 9.84 1.44 -5.79
N LEU A 155 9.47 1.90 -6.98
CA LEU A 155 10.41 2.52 -7.92
C LEU A 155 11.01 3.81 -7.34
N ASN A 156 10.18 4.68 -6.75
CA ASN A 156 10.64 5.91 -6.10
C ASN A 156 11.62 5.62 -4.96
N LEU A 157 11.34 4.63 -4.11
CA LEU A 157 12.23 4.21 -3.03
C LEU A 157 13.56 3.62 -3.56
N PHE A 158 13.52 2.89 -4.68
CA PHE A 158 14.70 2.27 -5.28
C PHE A 158 15.63 3.29 -5.96
N PHE A 159 15.06 4.15 -6.81
CA PHE A 159 15.82 5.16 -7.56
C PHE A 159 16.25 6.33 -6.68
N GLY A 160 15.37 6.72 -5.78
CA GLY A 160 15.67 7.56 -4.64
C GLY A 160 14.71 8.72 -4.47
N VAL A 161 14.45 9.01 -3.20
CA VAL A 161 13.61 10.12 -2.73
C VAL A 161 14.22 10.79 -1.50
N PRO A 162 13.93 12.08 -1.25
CA PRO A 162 14.51 12.82 -0.11
C PRO A 162 14.14 12.24 1.25
N ARG A 163 12.93 11.68 1.37
CA ARG A 163 12.38 11.16 2.61
C ARG A 163 11.93 9.72 2.46
N ILE A 164 12.38 8.88 3.39
CA ILE A 164 12.01 7.47 3.47
C ILE A 164 11.62 7.18 4.92
N ASN A 165 10.39 6.72 5.13
CA ASN A 165 9.91 6.36 6.45
C ASN A 165 10.33 4.93 6.81
N LEU A 166 11.61 4.77 7.14
CA LEU A 166 12.21 3.48 7.51
C LEU A 166 11.60 2.85 8.78
N GLU A 167 10.80 3.61 9.52
CA GLU A 167 10.13 3.18 10.74
C GLU A 167 8.93 2.25 10.47
N PHE A 168 8.32 2.33 9.28
CA PHE A 168 7.24 1.43 8.86
C PHE A 168 7.74 0.07 8.36
N VAL A 169 9.05 -0.07 8.16
CA VAL A 169 9.65 -1.32 7.66
C VAL A 169 9.79 -2.30 8.84
N PRO A 170 9.08 -3.44 8.83
CA PRO A 170 9.14 -4.45 9.90
C PRO A 170 10.52 -5.06 10.06
N ARG A 171 10.79 -5.69 11.21
CA ARG A 171 12.11 -6.28 11.51
C ARG A 171 12.52 -7.33 10.48
N ARG A 172 11.59 -8.18 10.03
CA ARG A 172 11.81 -9.22 9.01
C ARG A 172 12.21 -8.68 7.63
N LEU A 173 11.93 -7.41 7.36
CA LEU A 173 12.23 -6.73 6.11
C LEU A 173 13.35 -5.69 6.27
N SER A 174 14.12 -5.74 7.36
CA SER A 174 15.21 -4.79 7.61
C SER A 174 16.22 -4.72 6.47
N HIS A 175 16.47 -5.84 5.79
CA HIS A 175 17.38 -5.91 4.64
C HIS A 175 16.96 -4.99 3.48
N LEU A 176 15.66 -4.74 3.29
CA LEU A 176 15.15 -3.82 2.26
C LEU A 176 15.70 -2.40 2.43
N LYS A 177 16.00 -2.00 3.66
CA LYS A 177 16.54 -0.66 3.95
C LYS A 177 17.86 -0.40 3.23
N SER A 178 18.67 -1.44 3.02
CA SER A 178 19.94 -1.36 2.28
C SER A 178 19.75 -1.14 0.77
N TYR A 179 18.58 -1.47 0.23
CA TYR A 179 18.25 -1.29 -1.18
C TYR A 179 17.61 0.08 -1.46
N PHE A 180 17.04 0.73 -0.44
CA PHE A 180 16.45 2.05 -0.55
C PHE A 180 17.51 3.13 -0.66
N ARG A 181 17.27 4.12 -1.54
CA ARG A 181 18.21 5.23 -1.76
C ARG A 181 17.62 6.53 -1.25
N ARG A 182 18.22 7.11 -0.21
CA ARG A 182 17.92 8.49 0.16
C ARG A 182 18.71 9.43 -0.77
N GLY A 183 18.05 10.34 -1.46
CA GLY A 183 18.71 11.16 -2.47
C GLY A 183 17.78 12.19 -3.13
N PRO A 184 18.29 12.91 -4.15
CA PRO A 184 17.47 13.85 -4.92
C PRO A 184 16.36 13.10 -5.67
N VAL A 185 15.30 13.84 -6.00
CA VAL A 185 14.19 13.34 -6.80
C VAL A 185 14.70 12.85 -8.16
N THR A 186 14.42 11.59 -8.47
CA THR A 186 14.76 10.97 -9.76
C THR A 186 13.58 11.02 -10.73
N PHE A 187 13.82 10.73 -12.02
CA PHE A 187 12.77 10.75 -13.06
C PHE A 187 11.57 9.83 -12.79
N ALA A 188 11.73 8.80 -11.95
CA ALA A 188 10.63 7.94 -11.52
C ALA A 188 9.51 8.73 -10.80
N PHE A 189 9.88 9.77 -10.05
CA PHE A 189 8.94 10.57 -9.29
C PHE A 189 8.00 11.42 -10.15
N PRO A 190 8.47 12.30 -11.08
CA PRO A 190 7.58 13.06 -11.94
C PRO A 190 6.72 12.15 -12.82
N LEU A 191 7.23 10.99 -13.24
CA LEU A 191 6.43 9.99 -13.96
C LEU A 191 5.27 9.48 -13.08
N ALA A 192 5.56 9.06 -11.86
CA ALA A 192 4.57 8.60 -10.90
C ALA A 192 3.52 9.68 -10.57
N ILE A 193 3.97 10.90 -10.26
CA ILE A 193 3.08 12.03 -9.96
C ILE A 193 2.20 12.38 -11.16
N THR A 194 2.75 12.40 -12.37
CA THR A 194 1.97 12.68 -13.58
C THR A 194 0.88 11.62 -13.80
N ALA A 195 1.24 10.34 -13.68
CA ALA A 195 0.29 9.24 -13.85
C ALA A 195 -0.80 9.26 -12.77
N LEU A 196 -0.44 9.45 -11.49
CA LEU A 196 -1.40 9.51 -10.39
C LEU A 196 -2.28 10.78 -10.44
N THR A 197 -1.73 11.90 -10.90
CA THR A 197 -2.49 13.14 -11.09
C THR A 197 -3.49 12.98 -12.25
N ALA A 198 -3.08 12.36 -13.35
CA ALA A 198 -3.98 12.06 -14.47
C ALA A 198 -5.11 11.11 -14.03
N LEU A 199 -4.78 10.06 -13.28
CA LEU A 199 -5.77 9.14 -12.71
C LEU A 199 -6.76 9.86 -11.79
N LEU A 200 -6.27 10.73 -10.90
CA LEU A 200 -7.10 11.54 -10.02
C LEU A 200 -8.02 12.49 -10.82
N ALA A 201 -7.47 13.16 -11.84
CA ALA A 201 -8.23 14.05 -12.70
C ALA A 201 -9.36 13.31 -13.42
N ILE A 202 -9.05 12.14 -14.01
CA ILE A 202 -10.05 11.29 -14.67
C ILE A 202 -11.14 10.87 -13.69
N CYS A 203 -10.79 10.39 -12.49
CA CYS A 203 -11.79 9.99 -11.50
C CYS A 203 -12.65 11.17 -11.02
N THR A 204 -12.04 12.34 -10.85
CA THR A 204 -12.72 13.56 -10.41
C THR A 204 -13.68 14.07 -11.49
N GLU A 205 -13.24 14.08 -12.75
CA GLU A 205 -14.09 14.43 -13.90
C GLU A 205 -15.29 13.48 -13.99
N ARG A 206 -15.06 12.17 -13.87
CA ARG A 206 -16.13 11.17 -13.89
C ARG A 206 -17.09 11.31 -12.71
N LEU A 207 -16.60 11.70 -11.54
CA LEU A 207 -17.42 12.04 -10.37
C LEU A 207 -18.26 13.30 -10.63
N TRP A 208 -17.70 14.31 -11.29
CA TRP A 208 -18.38 15.57 -11.58
C TRP A 208 -19.57 15.38 -12.52
N PHE A 209 -19.43 14.52 -13.52
CA PHE A 209 -20.48 14.18 -14.48
C PHE A 209 -21.32 12.95 -14.08
N ALA A 210 -21.17 12.45 -12.85
CA ALA A 210 -21.90 11.28 -12.38
C ALA A 210 -23.40 11.59 -12.26
N GLY A 211 -24.23 10.87 -13.03
CA GLY A 211 -25.69 11.07 -13.08
C GLY A 211 -26.50 10.11 -12.20
N SER A 212 -25.87 9.13 -11.54
CA SER A 212 -26.55 8.14 -10.72
C SER A 212 -25.86 7.94 -9.37
N ASP A 213 -26.60 7.54 -8.33
CA ASP A 213 -26.01 7.29 -7.00
C ASP A 213 -24.88 6.25 -7.03
N VAL A 214 -25.01 5.23 -7.89
CA VAL A 214 -23.99 4.19 -8.12
C VAL A 214 -22.69 4.81 -8.62
N THR A 215 -22.76 5.68 -9.63
CA THR A 215 -21.58 6.34 -10.21
C THR A 215 -21.00 7.39 -9.28
N ILE A 216 -21.83 8.13 -8.55
CA ILE A 216 -21.41 9.10 -7.53
C ILE A 216 -20.62 8.42 -6.42
N VAL A 217 -21.12 7.30 -5.89
CA VAL A 217 -20.43 6.55 -4.82
C VAL A 217 -19.14 5.91 -5.36
N GLY A 218 -19.20 5.25 -6.51
CA GLY A 218 -18.05 4.58 -7.12
C GLY A 218 -16.89 5.53 -7.39
N TYR A 219 -17.14 6.61 -8.12
CA TYR A 219 -16.08 7.60 -8.39
C TYR A 219 -15.71 8.42 -7.16
N GLY A 220 -16.59 8.59 -6.17
CA GLY A 220 -16.24 9.18 -4.88
C GLY A 220 -15.16 8.37 -4.14
N LEU A 221 -15.32 7.04 -4.11
CA LEU A 221 -14.34 6.11 -3.54
C LEU A 221 -13.03 6.12 -4.34
N LEU A 222 -13.10 5.98 -5.67
CA LEU A 222 -11.90 5.93 -6.54
C LEU A 222 -11.11 7.25 -6.54
N THR A 223 -11.79 8.40 -6.59
CA THR A 223 -11.16 9.73 -6.50
C THR A 223 -10.43 9.88 -5.18
N THR A 224 -11.06 9.48 -4.07
CA THR A 224 -10.43 9.54 -2.75
C THR A 224 -9.21 8.64 -2.67
N LEU A 225 -9.30 7.42 -3.20
CA LEU A 225 -8.19 6.47 -3.21
C LEU A 225 -7.01 6.99 -4.05
N ALA A 226 -7.28 7.52 -5.25
CA ALA A 226 -6.26 8.13 -6.09
C ALA A 226 -5.63 9.37 -5.44
N ALA A 227 -6.42 10.19 -4.76
CA ALA A 227 -5.94 11.36 -4.02
C ALA A 227 -5.02 10.96 -2.85
N LEU A 228 -5.39 9.93 -2.09
CA LEU A 228 -4.57 9.40 -0.99
C LEU A 228 -3.26 8.79 -1.51
N ALA A 229 -3.30 8.03 -2.60
CA ALA A 229 -2.11 7.50 -3.25
C ALA A 229 -1.19 8.62 -3.75
N LEU A 230 -1.75 9.66 -4.40
CA LEU A 230 -1.00 10.83 -4.85
C LEU A 230 -0.37 11.58 -3.66
N LEU A 231 -1.13 11.76 -2.58
CA LEU A 231 -0.65 12.41 -1.35
C LEU A 231 0.52 11.63 -0.74
N GLU A 232 0.42 10.30 -0.64
CA GLU A 232 1.49 9.44 -0.14
C GLU A 232 2.80 9.66 -0.93
N HIS A 233 2.71 9.81 -2.25
CA HIS A 233 3.87 10.07 -3.09
C HIS A 233 4.46 11.46 -2.82
N TRP A 234 3.62 12.50 -2.71
CA TRP A 234 4.09 13.83 -2.33
C TRP A 234 4.79 13.86 -0.96
N LEU A 235 4.33 13.06 0.01
CA LEU A 235 4.96 12.95 1.33
C LEU A 235 6.39 12.36 1.28
N MET A 236 6.78 11.66 0.21
CA MET A 236 8.16 11.20 0.01
C MET A 236 9.13 12.34 -0.34
N VAL A 237 8.62 13.51 -0.74
CA VAL A 237 9.41 14.67 -1.16
C VAL A 237 9.21 15.86 -0.23
N ILE A 238 7.97 16.15 0.17
CA ILE A 238 7.64 17.30 1.00
C ILE A 238 8.09 17.03 2.45
N PRO A 239 8.78 17.98 3.11
CA PRO A 239 9.25 17.83 4.50
C PRO A 239 8.12 18.00 5.53
N LEU A 240 6.99 17.32 5.35
CA LEU A 240 5.91 17.28 6.36
C LEU A 240 6.22 16.22 7.42
N PRO A 241 6.03 16.47 8.71
CA PRO A 241 6.24 15.47 9.76
C PRO A 241 5.13 14.40 9.74
N ASP A 242 5.06 13.60 8.68
CA ASP A 242 4.20 12.43 8.51
C ASP A 242 4.30 11.44 9.69
N ALA A 243 5.50 11.24 10.25
CA ALA A 243 5.72 10.46 11.45
C ALA A 243 4.89 10.95 12.66
N LYS A 244 4.50 12.24 12.71
CA LYS A 244 3.61 12.76 13.77
C LYS A 244 2.15 12.30 13.60
N LEU A 245 1.67 12.12 12.36
CA LEU A 245 0.32 11.57 12.11
C LEU A 245 0.23 10.11 12.58
N TRP A 246 1.36 9.40 12.56
CA TRP A 246 1.48 7.99 12.93
C TRP A 246 2.19 7.75 14.28
N ARG A 247 2.47 8.82 15.06
CA ARG A 247 3.28 8.73 16.31
C ARG A 247 2.72 7.77 17.35
N TRP A 248 1.40 7.62 17.37
CA TRP A 248 0.68 6.68 18.23
C TRP A 248 0.92 5.21 17.83
N MET A 249 1.38 4.95 16.60
CA MET A 249 1.66 3.60 16.06
C MET A 249 3.15 3.25 16.04
N LEU A 250 4.05 4.23 16.12
CA LEU A 250 5.49 4.02 15.99
C LEU A 250 6.11 3.34 17.24
N PRO A 251 7.26 2.64 17.11
CA PRO A 251 8.08 2.22 18.23
C PRO A 251 8.51 3.43 19.06
N GLN A 252 8.19 3.42 20.36
CA GLN A 252 8.88 4.31 21.29
C GLN A 252 10.36 3.93 21.23
N GLN A 253 11.20 4.85 20.76
CA GLN A 253 12.63 4.69 20.87
C GLN A 253 12.95 4.73 22.36
N HIS A 254 13.34 3.60 22.95
CA HIS A 254 13.93 3.62 24.29
C HIS A 254 15.15 4.55 24.22
N PRO A 255 15.20 5.63 25.02
CA PRO A 255 16.39 6.47 25.08
C PRO A 255 17.57 5.57 25.49
N LEU A 256 18.64 5.58 24.69
CA LEU A 256 19.89 4.97 25.11
C LEU A 256 20.31 5.61 26.44
N PRO A 257 20.78 4.83 27.44
CA PRO A 257 21.27 5.40 28.69
C PRO A 257 22.37 6.40 28.36
N LYS A 258 22.25 7.63 28.86
CA LYS A 258 23.31 8.64 28.79
C LYS A 258 24.55 8.04 29.45
N THR A 259 25.54 7.63 28.66
CA THR A 259 26.89 7.37 29.18
C THR A 259 27.44 8.72 29.63
N MET A 260 27.51 8.93 30.94
CA MET A 260 28.20 10.07 31.53
C MET A 260 29.69 9.99 31.16
N PRO A 261 30.34 11.09 30.75
CA PRO A 261 31.78 11.10 30.59
C PRO A 261 32.43 10.82 31.95
N LYS A 262 33.34 9.85 31.98
CA LYS A 262 34.21 9.60 33.11
C LYS A 262 35.15 10.81 33.22
N GLU A 263 35.02 11.59 34.29
CA GLU A 263 36.06 12.52 34.72
C GLU A 263 37.33 11.70 34.98
N GLU A 264 38.33 11.83 34.12
CA GLU A 264 39.70 11.45 34.45
C GLU A 264 40.42 12.66 35.05
N ARG A 265 40.97 12.39 36.23
CA ARG A 265 41.60 13.30 37.17
C ARG A 265 43.11 13.27 36.97
#